data_AF-A0A0C9TF21-F1
#
_entry.id   AF-A0A0C9TF21-F1
#
_cell.length_a   1.000
_cell.length_b   1.000
_cell.length_c   1.000
_cell.angle_alpha   90.00
_cell.angle_beta   90.00
_cell.angle_gamma   90.00
#
_symmetry.space_group_name_H-M   'P 1'
#
loop_
_entity.id
_entity.type
_entity.pdbx_description
1 polymer ?
#
loop_
_entity_poly.entity_id
_entity_poly.type
_entity_poly.pdbx_seq_one_letter_code
_entity_poly.pdbx_strand_id
1 'polypeptide(L)'
;MAVLTIDETKPTALFYLDSGPLPSSDTYTTIFILHGHTFHSPVFSRLLALAPTYNLRLVAITRRDYPGSTPFTDEELRVIQGGNKDEKLTFLKDRALEIWKFVRRFAKERELPKWRQEDGKGGIFLMGWSLGNMLGLAAMTFLKEMPQDLREDLNEWVKGYIIFGEQFSHDLYRTLTQTT
;
A
#
# COMPACT_ATOMS: atom_id res chain seq x y z
N MET A 1 -8.72 -14.61 -9.42
CA MET A 1 -8.95 -13.15 -9.31
C MET A 1 -9.64 -12.91 -7.98
N ALA A 2 -9.11 -12.03 -7.11
CA ALA A 2 -9.53 -11.96 -5.72
C ALA A 2 -9.82 -10.52 -5.27
N VAL A 3 -10.78 -10.38 -4.37
CA VAL A 3 -11.22 -9.12 -3.77
C VAL A 3 -11.21 -9.30 -2.25
N LEU A 4 -10.79 -8.28 -1.51
CA LEU A 4 -10.85 -8.28 -0.05
C LEU A 4 -11.68 -7.10 0.43
N THR A 5 -12.75 -7.38 1.17
CA THR A 5 -13.57 -6.37 1.83
C THR A 5 -12.83 -5.85 3.06
N ILE A 6 -12.62 -4.54 3.16
CA ILE A 6 -11.83 -3.91 4.24
C ILE A 6 -12.69 -3.10 5.21
N ASP A 7 -13.93 -2.80 4.84
CA ASP A 7 -14.92 -2.19 5.71
C ASP A 7 -16.29 -2.81 5.40
N GLU A 8 -16.91 -3.43 6.41
CA GLU A 8 -18.20 -4.10 6.28
C GLU A 8 -19.37 -3.15 6.59
N THR A 9 -19.09 -2.01 7.26
CA THR A 9 -20.09 -0.97 7.56
C THR A 9 -20.31 -0.01 6.39
N LYS A 10 -19.26 0.19 5.59
CA LYS A 10 -19.29 0.85 4.28
C LYS A 10 -18.62 -0.08 3.29
N PRO A 11 -19.36 -0.92 2.52
CA PRO A 11 -18.79 -2.04 1.77
C PRO A 11 -17.72 -1.58 0.78
N THR A 12 -16.48 -1.55 1.28
CA THR A 12 -15.30 -1.08 0.57
C THR A 12 -14.43 -2.30 0.36
N ALA A 13 -14.16 -2.61 -0.89
CA ALA A 13 -13.44 -3.80 -1.27
C ALA A 13 -12.36 -3.44 -2.29
N LEU A 14 -11.17 -4.02 -2.10
CA LEU A 14 -10.05 -3.82 -2.99
C LEU A 14 -9.75 -5.11 -3.74
N PHE A 15 -9.72 -5.02 -5.06
CA PHE A 15 -9.18 -6.06 -5.92
C PHE A 15 -7.68 -6.17 -5.74
N TYR A 16 -7.15 -7.38 -5.84
CA TYR A 16 -5.72 -7.61 -5.81
C TYR A 16 -5.30 -8.81 -6.66
N LEU A 17 -4.03 -8.78 -7.04
CA LEU A 17 -3.31 -9.97 -7.51
C LEU A 17 -2.34 -10.41 -6.43
N ASP A 18 -2.16 -11.72 -6.29
CA ASP A 18 -1.31 -12.35 -5.29
C ASP A 18 -0.47 -13.42 -5.99
N SER A 19 0.84 -13.41 -5.75
CA SER A 19 1.74 -14.45 -6.25
C SER A 19 1.52 -15.80 -5.56
N GLY A 20 0.79 -15.80 -4.44
CA GLY A 20 0.49 -16.97 -3.63
C GLY A 20 1.51 -17.19 -2.50
N PRO A 21 1.19 -18.08 -1.54
CA PRO A 21 2.12 -18.49 -0.51
C PRO A 21 3.32 -19.23 -1.12
N LEU A 22 4.43 -19.30 -0.38
CA LEU A 22 5.61 -20.08 -0.77
C LEU A 22 5.64 -21.34 0.12
N PRO A 23 5.14 -22.51 -0.33
CA PRO A 23 5.02 -23.69 0.53
C PRO A 23 6.34 -24.19 1.10
N SER A 24 7.45 -23.88 0.42
CA SER A 24 8.81 -24.26 0.83
C SER A 24 9.45 -23.28 1.81
N SER A 25 8.75 -22.24 2.26
CA SER A 25 9.31 -21.17 3.10
C SER A 25 8.29 -20.66 4.11
N ASP A 26 8.69 -20.62 5.37
CA ASP A 26 7.96 -20.00 6.48
C ASP A 26 8.51 -18.60 6.82
N THR A 27 9.51 -18.13 6.05
CA THR A 27 10.31 -16.93 6.36
C THR A 27 10.33 -15.92 5.21
N TYR A 28 9.48 -16.12 4.19
CA TYR A 28 9.37 -15.20 3.06
C TYR A 28 8.88 -13.82 3.49
N THR A 29 9.35 -12.79 2.79
CA THR A 29 8.84 -11.42 2.98
C THR A 29 7.68 -11.18 2.03
N THR A 30 6.63 -10.53 2.51
CA THR A 30 5.51 -10.08 1.66
C THR A 30 5.69 -8.62 1.27
N ILE A 31 5.48 -8.27 0.00
CA ILE A 31 5.46 -6.89 -0.47
C ILE A 31 4.07 -6.57 -1.00
N PHE A 32 3.40 -5.60 -0.38
CA PHE A 32 2.16 -5.03 -0.90
C PHE A 32 2.48 -3.86 -1.82
N ILE A 33 1.94 -3.89 -3.03
CA ILE A 33 2.30 -2.94 -4.08
C ILE A 33 1.10 -2.03 -4.41
N LEU A 34 1.33 -0.72 -4.36
CA LEU A 34 0.40 0.32 -4.80
C LEU A 34 0.83 0.82 -6.18
N HIS A 35 -0.04 0.64 -7.17
CA HIS A 35 0.22 1.07 -8.55
C HIS A 35 0.21 2.59 -8.73
N GLY A 36 0.86 3.05 -9.80
CA GLY A 36 0.87 4.43 -10.26
C GLY A 36 -0.43 4.89 -10.91
N HIS A 37 -0.39 6.10 -11.45
CA HIS A 37 -1.50 6.70 -12.20
C HIS A 37 -1.77 5.90 -13.49
N THR A 38 -3.03 5.80 -13.92
CA THR A 38 -3.48 5.12 -15.16
C THR A 38 -3.34 3.59 -15.17
N PHE A 39 -2.38 3.02 -14.45
CA PHE A 39 -2.22 1.56 -14.30
C PHE A 39 -3.06 1.00 -13.16
N HIS A 40 -3.16 -0.32 -13.06
CA HIS A 40 -3.70 -1.04 -11.91
C HIS A 40 -2.96 -2.39 -11.74
N SER A 41 -3.35 -3.24 -10.79
CA SER A 41 -2.53 -4.40 -10.35
C SER A 41 -2.02 -5.36 -11.45
N PRO A 42 -2.71 -5.61 -12.59
CA PRO A 42 -2.22 -6.49 -13.66
C PRO A 42 -0.90 -6.06 -14.31
N VAL A 43 -0.51 -4.79 -14.19
CA VAL A 43 0.80 -4.31 -14.65
C VAL A 43 1.97 -5.08 -14.00
N PHE A 44 1.76 -5.64 -12.81
CA PHE A 44 2.76 -6.39 -12.06
C PHE A 44 2.72 -7.90 -12.31
N SER A 45 1.85 -8.41 -13.19
CA SER A 45 1.67 -9.86 -13.42
C SER A 45 2.98 -10.61 -13.70
N ARG A 46 3.86 -10.05 -14.54
CA ARG A 46 5.19 -10.61 -14.82
C ARG A 46 6.10 -10.63 -13.59
N LEU A 47 6.00 -9.62 -12.74
CA LEU A 47 6.78 -9.51 -11.50
C LEU A 47 6.28 -10.53 -10.46
N LEU A 48 4.96 -10.71 -10.33
CA LEU A 48 4.36 -11.71 -9.44
C LEU A 48 4.89 -13.12 -9.74
N ALA A 49 5.05 -13.49 -11.02
CA ALA A 49 5.56 -14.79 -11.43
C ALA A 49 7.03 -15.03 -11.00
N LEU A 50 7.81 -13.97 -10.79
CA LEU A 50 9.20 -14.06 -10.35
C LEU A 50 9.33 -14.05 -8.82
N ALA A 51 8.30 -13.65 -8.08
CA ALA A 51 8.38 -13.49 -6.63
C ALA A 51 8.95 -14.71 -5.87
N PRO A 52 8.53 -15.96 -6.19
CA PRO A 52 9.01 -17.13 -5.45
C PRO A 52 10.51 -17.37 -5.59
N THR A 53 11.13 -17.01 -6.72
CA THR A 53 12.57 -17.20 -6.93
C THR A 53 13.43 -16.33 -6.02
N TYR A 54 12.84 -15.29 -5.43
CA TYR A 54 13.50 -14.35 -4.51
C TYR A 54 13.03 -14.53 -3.06
N ASN A 55 12.31 -15.61 -2.74
CA ASN A 55 11.70 -15.83 -1.43
C ASN A 55 10.76 -14.67 -1.02
N LEU A 56 10.00 -14.16 -1.99
CA LEU A 56 9.02 -13.08 -1.81
C LEU A 56 7.61 -13.56 -2.16
N ARG A 57 6.62 -13.03 -1.44
CA ARG A 57 5.21 -13.00 -1.87
C ARG A 57 4.85 -11.58 -2.28
N LEU A 58 4.31 -11.39 -3.48
CA LEU A 58 3.88 -10.08 -3.95
C LEU A 58 2.36 -10.01 -3.98
N VAL A 59 1.82 -8.95 -3.40
CA VAL A 59 0.39 -8.66 -3.39
C VAL A 59 0.18 -7.28 -4.02
N ALA A 60 -0.27 -7.24 -5.27
CA ALA A 60 -0.52 -6.00 -5.98
C ALA A 60 -1.98 -5.56 -5.75
N ILE A 61 -2.16 -4.49 -4.98
CA ILE A 61 -3.46 -3.93 -4.63
C ILE A 61 -3.92 -3.01 -5.76
N THR A 62 -5.15 -3.19 -6.24
CA THR A 62 -5.84 -2.20 -7.07
C THR A 62 -6.58 -1.23 -6.16
N ARG A 63 -6.22 0.04 -6.25
CA ARG A 63 -6.81 1.10 -5.41
C ARG A 63 -8.28 1.32 -5.80
N ARG A 64 -9.04 2.01 -4.93
CA ARG A 64 -10.40 2.45 -5.25
C ARG A 64 -10.42 3.28 -6.54
N ASP A 65 -11.56 3.23 -7.24
CA ASP A 65 -11.77 3.90 -8.53
C ASP A 65 -10.95 3.35 -9.70
N TYR A 66 -10.45 2.13 -9.57
CA TYR A 66 -9.83 1.34 -10.65
C TYR A 66 -10.55 -0.01 -10.82
N PRO A 67 -10.42 -0.69 -11.98
CA PRO A 67 -11.19 -1.89 -12.28
C PRO A 67 -11.11 -2.99 -11.21
N GLY A 68 -12.27 -3.43 -10.74
CA GLY A 68 -12.43 -4.52 -9.76
C GLY A 68 -12.48 -4.06 -8.30
N SER A 69 -12.07 -2.83 -7.97
CA SER A 69 -12.19 -2.25 -6.64
C SER A 69 -13.42 -1.36 -6.52
N THR A 70 -13.87 -1.10 -5.30
CA THR A 70 -15.01 -0.21 -5.04
C THR A 70 -14.74 1.20 -5.60
N PRO A 71 -15.65 1.79 -6.40
CA PRO A 71 -15.52 3.16 -6.91
C PRO A 71 -15.63 4.19 -5.79
N PHE A 72 -15.17 5.42 -6.04
CA PHE A 72 -15.45 6.53 -5.12
C PHE A 72 -16.92 6.95 -5.20
N THR A 73 -17.46 7.48 -4.09
CA THR A 73 -18.78 8.13 -4.10
C THR A 73 -18.68 9.51 -4.72
N ASP A 74 -19.81 10.09 -5.12
CA ASP A 74 -19.86 11.46 -5.66
C ASP A 74 -19.27 12.49 -4.69
N GLU A 75 -19.47 12.29 -3.38
CA GLU A 75 -18.91 13.16 -2.35
C GLU A 75 -17.38 13.03 -2.25
N GLU A 76 -16.86 11.82 -2.36
CA GLU A 76 -15.41 11.58 -2.42
C GLU A 76 -14.81 12.20 -3.69
N LEU A 77 -15.48 12.08 -4.84
CA LEU A 77 -15.05 12.69 -6.10
C LEU A 77 -15.06 14.22 -6.04
N ARG A 78 -16.06 14.84 -5.39
CA ARG A 78 -16.12 16.28 -5.16
C ARG A 78 -14.87 16.78 -4.42
N VAL A 79 -14.43 16.06 -3.38
CA VAL A 79 -13.24 16.42 -2.61
C VAL A 79 -11.98 16.38 -3.48
N ILE A 80 -11.85 15.39 -4.36
CA ILE A 80 -10.73 15.29 -5.30
C ILE A 80 -10.70 16.50 -6.24
N GLN A 81 -11.85 16.87 -6.81
CA GLN A 81 -11.96 17.92 -7.82
C GLN A 81 -11.78 19.33 -7.25
N GLY A 82 -12.33 19.61 -6.08
CA GLY A 82 -12.42 20.98 -5.57
C GLY A 82 -12.42 21.11 -4.05
N GLY A 83 -12.15 20.04 -3.31
CA GLY A 83 -12.12 20.07 -1.85
C GLY A 83 -11.07 21.03 -1.31
N ASN A 84 -11.37 21.63 -0.15
CA ASN A 84 -10.45 22.44 0.61
C ASN A 84 -9.34 21.57 1.25
N LYS A 85 -8.38 22.21 1.92
CA LYS A 85 -7.22 21.54 2.51
C LYS A 85 -7.61 20.45 3.52
N ASP A 86 -8.58 20.72 4.39
CA ASP A 86 -8.97 19.81 5.47
C ASP A 86 -9.77 18.63 4.91
N GLU A 87 -10.63 18.88 3.93
CA GLU A 87 -11.34 17.82 3.20
C GLU A 87 -10.36 16.87 2.49
N LYS A 88 -9.38 17.42 1.78
CA LYS A 88 -8.34 16.63 1.10
C LYS A 88 -7.44 15.87 2.09
N LEU A 89 -7.16 16.46 3.25
CA LEU A 89 -6.42 15.78 4.31
C LEU A 89 -7.20 14.57 4.85
N THR A 90 -8.49 14.75 5.15
CA THR A 90 -9.37 13.65 5.58
C THR A 90 -9.45 12.57 4.51
N PHE A 91 -9.61 12.96 3.23
CA PHE A 91 -9.60 12.02 2.12
C PHE A 91 -8.31 11.18 2.09
N LEU A 92 -7.14 11.79 2.24
CA LEU A 92 -5.86 11.04 2.28
C LEU A 92 -5.75 10.13 3.50
N LYS A 93 -6.23 10.56 4.67
CA LYS A 93 -6.28 9.73 5.89
C LYS A 93 -7.17 8.50 5.70
N ASP A 94 -8.32 8.66 5.06
CA ASP A 94 -9.22 7.55 4.78
C ASP A 94 -8.58 6.54 3.83
N ARG A 95 -7.90 6.99 2.76
CA ARG A 95 -7.17 6.10 1.84
C ARG A 95 -6.01 5.38 2.54
N ALA A 96 -5.30 6.08 3.42
CA ALA A 96 -4.24 5.50 4.25
C ALA A 96 -4.77 4.39 5.17
N LEU A 97 -5.91 4.64 5.84
CA LEU A 97 -6.56 3.66 6.69
C LEU A 97 -7.04 2.44 5.90
N GLU A 98 -7.61 2.65 4.71
CA GLU A 98 -8.05 1.57 3.83
C GLU A 98 -6.90 0.61 3.45
N ILE A 99 -5.73 1.15 3.11
CA ILE A 99 -4.54 0.36 2.78
C ILE A 99 -4.11 -0.48 3.98
N TRP A 100 -4.05 0.11 5.17
CA TRP A 100 -3.64 -0.63 6.36
C TRP A 100 -4.66 -1.65 6.83
N LYS A 101 -5.97 -1.36 6.70
CA LYS A 101 -7.04 -2.35 6.93
C LYS A 101 -6.89 -3.53 5.97
N PHE A 102 -6.60 -3.29 4.69
CA PHE A 102 -6.31 -4.34 3.72
C PHE A 102 -5.14 -5.20 4.16
N VAL A 103 -3.99 -4.57 4.44
CA VAL A 103 -2.75 -5.27 4.82
C VAL A 103 -2.97 -6.11 6.06
N ARG A 104 -3.57 -5.54 7.12
CA ARG A 104 -3.89 -6.27 8.36
C ARG A 104 -4.79 -7.47 8.09
N ARG A 105 -5.91 -7.26 7.38
CA ARG A 105 -6.89 -8.33 7.13
C ARG A 105 -6.25 -9.45 6.31
N PHE A 106 -5.53 -9.10 5.24
CA PHE A 106 -4.81 -10.07 4.43
C PHE A 106 -3.76 -10.83 5.26
N ALA A 107 -2.98 -10.13 6.08
CA ALA A 107 -1.93 -10.73 6.90
C ALA A 107 -2.49 -11.76 7.89
N LYS A 108 -3.62 -11.44 8.55
CA LYS A 108 -4.30 -12.35 9.46
C LYS A 108 -4.95 -13.53 8.74
N GLU A 109 -5.74 -13.28 7.70
CA GLU A 109 -6.46 -14.35 6.99
C GLU A 109 -5.56 -15.30 6.19
N ARG A 110 -4.33 -14.87 5.85
CA ARG A 110 -3.36 -15.68 5.10
C ARG A 110 -2.16 -16.09 5.94
N GLU A 111 -2.23 -15.84 7.26
CA GLU A 111 -1.22 -16.24 8.24
C GLU A 111 0.21 -15.85 7.80
N LEU A 112 0.39 -14.60 7.39
CA LEU A 112 1.67 -14.14 6.86
C LEU A 112 2.78 -14.22 7.93
N PRO A 113 4.01 -14.63 7.54
CA PRO A 113 5.15 -14.62 8.45
C PRO A 113 5.34 -13.25 9.10
N LYS A 114 5.33 -13.22 10.44
CA LYS A 114 5.68 -12.03 11.23
C LYS A 114 7.12 -11.60 10.96
N TRP A 115 7.42 -10.33 11.22
CA TRP A 115 8.78 -9.85 11.11
C TRP A 115 9.62 -10.36 12.29
N ARG A 116 10.68 -11.11 11.98
CA ARG A 116 11.70 -11.50 12.96
C ARG A 116 12.82 -10.49 12.95
N GLN A 117 12.97 -9.73 14.03
CA GLN A 117 13.98 -8.66 14.10
C GLN A 117 15.39 -9.24 14.19
N GLU A 118 15.55 -10.43 14.77
CA GLU A 118 16.84 -11.06 15.05
C GLU A 118 17.61 -11.39 13.78
N ASP A 119 16.91 -11.85 12.73
CA ASP A 119 17.52 -12.27 11.47
C ASP A 119 16.93 -11.56 10.24
N GLY A 120 16.04 -10.58 10.45
CA GLY A 120 15.45 -9.76 9.40
C GLY A 120 14.48 -10.51 8.48
N LYS A 121 14.12 -11.76 8.78
CA LYS A 121 13.24 -12.57 7.92
C LYS A 121 11.76 -12.30 8.18
N GLY A 122 10.92 -12.81 7.26
CA GLY A 122 9.48 -12.59 7.32
C GLY A 122 9.09 -11.13 7.10
N GLY A 123 7.90 -10.78 7.60
CA GLY A 123 7.39 -9.43 7.63
C GLY A 123 6.90 -8.89 6.30
N ILE A 124 6.54 -7.61 6.33
CA ILE A 124 5.82 -6.90 5.28
C ILE A 124 6.57 -5.63 4.90
N PHE A 125 6.74 -5.40 3.60
CA PHE A 125 6.96 -4.06 3.05
C PHE A 125 5.71 -3.56 2.35
N LEU A 126 5.43 -2.27 2.51
CA LEU A 126 4.55 -1.56 1.59
C LEU A 126 5.41 -0.91 0.51
N MET A 127 5.00 -0.95 -0.75
CA MET A 127 5.69 -0.32 -1.86
C MET A 127 4.74 0.58 -2.64
N GLY A 128 5.14 1.82 -2.86
CA GLY A 128 4.49 2.70 -3.83
C GLY A 128 5.27 2.75 -5.13
N TRP A 129 4.55 2.77 -6.24
CA TRP A 129 5.11 3.10 -7.55
C TRP A 129 4.48 4.37 -8.10
N SER A 130 5.28 5.37 -8.48
CA SER A 130 4.80 6.64 -9.05
C SER A 130 3.70 7.26 -8.16
N LEU A 131 2.49 7.57 -8.69
CA LEU A 131 1.38 8.10 -7.88
C LEU A 131 0.99 7.19 -6.69
N GLY A 132 1.28 5.90 -6.74
CA GLY A 132 1.13 5.00 -5.60
C GLY A 132 1.94 5.46 -4.38
N ASN A 133 3.04 6.20 -4.59
CA ASN A 133 3.84 6.78 -3.52
C ASN A 133 3.08 7.78 -2.67
N MET A 134 2.18 8.57 -3.26
CA MET A 134 1.36 9.53 -2.51
C MET A 134 0.57 8.82 -1.40
N LEU A 135 -0.10 7.72 -1.74
CA LEU A 135 -0.91 6.99 -0.77
C LEU A 135 -0.07 6.13 0.17
N GLY A 136 1.03 5.55 -0.30
CA GLY A 136 1.97 4.82 0.55
C GLY A 136 2.59 5.73 1.60
N LEU A 137 3.01 6.94 1.21
CA LEU A 137 3.51 7.94 2.15
C LEU A 137 2.42 8.43 3.10
N ALA A 138 1.21 8.71 2.62
CA ALA A 138 0.08 9.04 3.50
C ALA A 138 -0.17 7.94 4.54
N ALA A 139 -0.11 6.66 4.13
CA ALA A 139 -0.25 5.51 5.01
C ALA A 139 0.83 5.49 6.10
N MET A 140 2.08 5.81 5.77
CA MET A 140 3.16 5.92 6.75
C MET A 140 2.99 7.16 7.66
N THR A 141 2.65 8.32 7.08
CA THR A 141 2.52 9.60 7.80
C THR A 141 1.44 9.54 8.86
N PHE A 142 0.27 9.01 8.52
CA PHE A 142 -0.88 8.97 9.43
C PHE A 142 -0.90 7.71 10.30
N LEU A 143 0.11 6.85 10.23
CA LEU A 143 0.14 5.57 10.95
C LEU A 143 -0.10 5.76 12.46
N LYS A 144 0.40 6.83 13.07
CA LYS A 144 0.23 7.11 14.51
C LYS A 144 -1.20 7.55 14.89
N GLU A 145 -1.97 8.04 13.93
CA GLU A 145 -3.37 8.48 14.13
C GLU A 145 -4.37 7.34 13.94
N MET A 146 -3.91 6.17 13.47
CA MET A 146 -4.76 5.01 13.23
C MET A 146 -5.20 4.34 14.54
N PRO A 147 -6.31 3.56 14.51
CA PRO A 147 -6.77 2.78 15.65
C PRO A 147 -5.65 1.95 16.30
N GLN A 148 -5.62 1.92 17.63
CA GLN A 148 -4.53 1.31 18.39
C GLN A 148 -4.35 -0.18 18.06
N ASP A 149 -5.45 -0.93 17.99
CA ASP A 149 -5.46 -2.35 17.61
C ASP A 149 -4.81 -2.58 16.24
N LEU A 150 -5.12 -1.72 15.27
CA LEU A 150 -4.51 -1.78 13.94
C LEU A 150 -3.00 -1.50 14.02
N ARG A 151 -2.56 -0.52 14.82
CA ARG A 151 -1.14 -0.19 14.95
C ARG A 151 -0.35 -1.31 15.64
N GLU A 152 -0.91 -1.92 16.67
CA GLU A 152 -0.30 -3.04 17.40
C GLU A 152 -0.13 -4.26 16.49
N ASP A 153 -1.17 -4.61 15.74
CA ASP A 153 -1.11 -5.64 14.71
C ASP A 153 0.01 -5.34 13.71
N LEU A 154 0.01 -4.16 13.09
CA LEU A 154 0.99 -3.80 12.07
C LEU A 154 2.44 -3.81 12.58
N ASN A 155 2.66 -3.52 13.86
CA ASN A 155 3.99 -3.56 14.47
C ASN A 155 4.61 -4.97 14.48
N GLU A 156 3.79 -6.03 14.40
CA GLU A 156 4.28 -7.41 14.31
C GLU A 156 4.78 -7.79 12.90
N TRP A 157 4.35 -7.08 11.86
CA TRP A 157 4.65 -7.44 10.47
C TRP A 157 5.46 -6.37 9.72
N VAL A 158 5.14 -5.09 9.86
CA VAL A 158 5.61 -4.04 8.95
C VAL A 158 7.07 -3.69 9.23
N LYS A 159 7.90 -3.90 8.21
CA LYS A 159 9.35 -3.63 8.23
C LYS A 159 9.70 -2.24 7.73
N GLY A 160 8.90 -1.72 6.80
CA GLY A 160 9.16 -0.43 6.20
C GLY A 160 8.41 -0.19 4.90
N TYR A 161 8.86 0.85 4.20
CA TYR A 161 8.24 1.36 3.00
C TYR A 161 9.25 1.53 1.87
N ILE A 162 8.88 1.11 0.66
CA ILE A 162 9.70 1.19 -0.55
C ILE A 162 9.09 2.25 -1.48
N ILE A 163 9.90 3.26 -1.84
CA ILE A 163 9.56 4.26 -2.85
C ILE A 163 10.17 3.83 -4.18
N PHE A 164 9.34 3.56 -5.18
CA PHE A 164 9.80 3.15 -6.50
C PHE A 164 9.29 4.06 -7.61
N GLY A 165 10.15 4.36 -8.59
CA GLY A 165 9.78 5.15 -9.77
C GLY A 165 9.36 6.59 -9.48
N GLU A 166 9.89 7.18 -8.41
CA GLU A 166 9.75 8.61 -8.12
C GLU A 166 10.90 9.38 -8.80
N GLN A 167 10.57 10.38 -9.62
CA GLN A 167 11.55 11.38 -10.03
C GLN A 167 11.48 12.53 -9.03
N PHE A 168 12.29 12.49 -7.97
CA PHE A 168 12.64 13.73 -7.31
C PHE A 168 13.52 14.51 -8.28
N SER A 169 12.94 15.46 -9.02
CA SER A 169 13.71 16.33 -9.91
C SER A 169 14.78 17.04 -9.07
N HIS A 170 16.04 16.84 -9.43
CA HIS A 170 17.24 17.38 -8.76
C HIS A 170 17.31 18.93 -8.75
N ASP A 171 16.35 19.64 -9.36
CA ASP A 171 16.36 21.09 -9.52
C ASP A 171 16.10 21.88 -8.24
N LEU A 172 15.64 21.24 -7.15
CA LEU A 172 15.50 21.88 -5.84
C LEU A 172 16.85 22.22 -5.16
N TYR A 173 17.96 21.64 -5.63
CA TYR A 173 19.30 21.98 -5.11
C TYR A 173 19.95 23.17 -5.84
N ARG A 174 19.51 23.51 -7.06
CA ARG A 174 20.14 24.57 -7.87
C ARG A 174 19.69 25.98 -7.48
N THR A 175 18.54 26.10 -6.82
CA THR A 175 18.00 27.40 -6.38
C THR A 175 18.60 27.90 -5.06
N LEU A 176 19.33 27.06 -4.33
CA LEU A 176 19.93 27.41 -3.03
C LEU A 176 21.45 27.69 -3.09
N THR A 177 22.07 27.58 -4.25
CA THR A 177 23.53 27.81 -4.43
C THR A 177 23.87 28.90 -5.45
N GLN A 178 22.91 29.75 -5.84
CA GLN A 178 23.14 30.90 -6.74
C GLN A 178 22.93 32.27 -6.05
N THR A 179 23.21 32.34 -4.76
CA THR A 179 23.44 33.63 -4.08
C THR A 179 24.85 33.69 -3.53
N THR A 180 25.79 34.07 -4.38
CA THR A 180 27.02 34.80 -4.06
C THR A 180 27.41 35.62 -5.28
#